data_AF-A0A0N7KF18-F1
#
_entry.id   AF-A0A0N7KF18-F1
#
_cell.length_a   1.000
_cell.length_b   1.000
_cell.length_c   1.000
_cell.angle_alpha   90.00
_cell.angle_beta   90.00
_cell.angle_gamma   90.00
#
_symmetry.space_group_name_H-M   'P 1'
#
loop_
_entity.id
_entity.type
_entity.pdbx_description
1 polymer ?
#
loop_
_entity_poly.entity_id
_entity_poly.type
_entity_poly.pdbx_seq_one_letter_code
_entity_poly.pdbx_strand_id
1 'polypeptide(L)' 'STRDKAYIGMPVVTNAAVHAVVEEQGRDDKVIVFKYKKKKKYQRKLGHRQPNTRLRITGISGYEDFPADPILEYVPA' A
#
# COMPACT_ATOMS: atom_id res chain seq x y z
N SER A 1 -8.83 -16.63 -13.98
CA SER A 1 -9.29 -15.24 -14.06
C SER A 1 -10.41 -15.02 -13.06
N THR A 2 -10.15 -14.18 -12.07
CA THR A 2 -10.99 -13.93 -10.88
C THR A 2 -11.81 -12.66 -11.07
N ARG A 3 -12.41 -12.46 -12.25
CA ARG A 3 -13.18 -11.24 -12.54
C ARG A 3 -14.53 -11.21 -11.81
N ASP A 4 -15.07 -12.38 -11.49
CA ASP A 4 -16.45 -12.55 -11.02
C ASP A 4 -16.54 -12.94 -9.54
N LYS A 5 -15.40 -13.00 -8.84
CA LYS A 5 -15.28 -13.49 -7.45
C LYS A 5 -14.38 -12.57 -6.64
N ALA A 6 -14.78 -12.23 -5.42
CA ALA A 6 -13.93 -11.53 -4.47
C ALA A 6 -13.77 -12.36 -3.20
N TYR A 7 -12.56 -12.42 -2.66
CA TYR A 7 -12.24 -13.11 -1.41
C TYR A 7 -12.02 -12.05 -0.33
N ILE A 8 -12.97 -11.90 0.61
CA ILE A 8 -12.95 -10.84 1.62
C ILE A 8 -12.44 -11.41 2.95
N GLY A 9 -11.19 -11.06 3.31
CA GLY A 9 -10.58 -11.52 4.55
C GLY A 9 -11.16 -10.88 5.81
N MET A 10 -11.14 -11.62 6.92
CA MET A 10 -11.49 -11.13 8.26
C MET A 10 -10.42 -11.60 9.27
N PRO A 11 -9.28 -10.93 9.48
CA PRO A 11 -8.71 -9.72 8.87
C PRO A 11 -7.75 -9.98 7.68
N VAL A 12 -7.40 -11.24 7.42
CA VAL A 12 -6.55 -11.67 6.29
C VAL A 12 -7.19 -12.87 5.59
N VAL A 13 -6.89 -13.04 4.30
CA VAL A 13 -7.25 -14.26 3.56
C VAL A 13 -6.27 -15.36 3.93
N THR A 14 -6.78 -16.50 4.40
CA THR A 14 -5.92 -17.60 4.86
C THR A 14 -5.07 -18.15 3.73
N ASN A 15 -3.78 -18.41 4.01
CA ASN A 15 -2.79 -18.98 3.08
C ASN A 15 -2.49 -18.17 1.80
N ALA A 16 -3.06 -16.97 1.67
CA ALA A 16 -2.75 -16.09 0.56
C ALA A 16 -1.32 -15.53 0.68
N ALA A 17 -0.56 -15.62 -0.41
CA ALA A 17 0.78 -15.07 -0.54
C ALA A 17 0.89 -14.19 -1.78
N VAL A 18 1.47 -13.00 -1.60
CA VAL A 18 1.84 -12.10 -2.69
C VAL A 18 3.34 -12.19 -2.89
N HIS A 19 3.76 -12.69 -4.05
CA HIS A 19 5.15 -12.78 -4.42
C HIS A 19 5.59 -11.46 -5.05
N ALA A 20 6.73 -10.94 -4.59
CA ALA A 20 7.28 -9.69 -5.07
C ALA A 20 8.81 -9.76 -5.11
N VAL A 21 9.40 -8.98 -6.02
CA VAL A 21 10.84 -8.79 -6.14
C VAL A 21 11.18 -7.36 -5.71
N VAL A 22 12.23 -7.23 -4.91
CA VAL A 22 12.81 -5.92 -4.56
C VAL A 22 13.64 -5.45 -5.75
N GLU A 23 13.21 -4.38 -6.43
CA GLU A 23 13.93 -3.85 -7.59
C GLU A 23 15.02 -2.87 -7.15
N GLU A 24 14.67 -1.92 -6.29
CA GLU A 24 15.55 -0.82 -5.92
C GLU A 24 15.26 -0.35 -4.50
N GLN A 25 16.29 0.16 -3.83
CA GLN A 25 16.16 0.92 -2.60
C GLN A 25 16.55 2.36 -2.87
N GLY A 26 15.60 3.27 -2.64
CA GLY A 26 15.72 4.67 -2.99
C GLY A 26 15.54 5.58 -1.78
N ARG A 27 15.62 6.88 -2.08
CA ARG A 27 15.23 7.93 -1.16
C ARG A 27 14.21 8.80 -1.86
N ASP A 28 13.10 9.04 -1.18
CA ASP A 28 12.01 9.85 -1.66
C ASP A 28 12.45 11.31 -1.85
N ASP A 29 11.58 12.08 -2.48
CA ASP A 29 11.78 13.49 -2.71
C ASP A 29 12.02 14.26 -1.41
N LYS A 30 12.76 15.37 -1.53
CA LYS A 30 13.17 16.15 -0.37
C LYS A 30 11.96 16.86 0.21
N VAL A 31 11.48 16.38 1.34
CA VAL A 31 10.48 17.07 2.16
C VAL A 31 11.20 18.12 3.00
N ILE A 32 10.81 19.39 2.87
CA ILE A 32 11.40 20.48 3.66
C ILE A 32 10.56 20.67 4.93
N VAL A 33 11.13 20.30 6.07
CA VAL A 33 10.55 20.58 7.39
C VAL A 33 11.01 21.96 7.83
N PHE A 34 10.12 22.94 7.70
CA PHE A 34 10.35 24.31 8.15
C PHE A 34 9.62 24.59 9.46
N LYS A 35 10.38 24.89 10.52
CA LYS A 35 9.85 25.31 11.82
C LYS A 35 10.13 26.79 12.00
N TYR A 36 9.10 27.57 12.28
CA TYR A 36 9.21 29.02 12.48
C TYR A 36 8.42 29.46 13.73
N LYS A 37 8.98 30.41 14.49
CA LYS A 37 8.26 31.10 15.57
C LYS A 37 8.37 32.61 15.38
N LYS A 38 7.22 33.27 15.25
CA LYS A 38 7.12 34.72 15.02
C LYS A 38 7.77 35.50 16.17
N LYS A 39 8.48 36.59 15.86
CA LYS A 39 9.11 37.52 16.82
C LYS A 39 10.13 36.89 17.79
N LYS A 40 10.50 35.61 17.62
CA LYS A 40 11.49 34.92 18.48
C LYS A 40 12.84 34.69 17.78
N LYS A 41 13.05 35.28 16.59
CA LYS A 41 14.21 35.00 15.70
C LYS A 41 14.49 33.50 15.53
N TYR A 42 13.47 32.65 15.66
CA TYR A 42 13.59 31.20 15.56
C TYR A 42 13.04 30.74 14.21
N GLN A 43 13.94 30.21 13.41
CA GLN A 43 13.63 29.51 12.17
C GLN A 43 14.59 28.34 12.01
N ARG A 44 14.07 27.17 11.63
CA ARG A 44 14.86 25.98 11.29
C ARG A 44 14.34 25.41 10.00
N LYS A 45 15.23 25.21 9.04
CA LYS A 45 14.95 24.55 7.77
C LYS A 45 15.76 23.27 7.72
N LEU A 46 15.10 22.13 7.81
CA LEU A 46 15.72 20.81 7.72
C LEU A 46 15.12 20.07 6.52
N GLY A 47 15.95 19.35 5.78
CA GLY A 47 15.49 18.43 4.75
C GLY A 47 15.31 17.05 5.35
N HIS A 48 14.21 16.38 5.00
CA HIS A 48 14.03 14.95 5.19
C HIS A 48 13.91 14.28 3.83
N ARG A 49 14.55 13.11 3.69
CA ARG A 49 14.39 12.24 2.53
C ARG A 49 14.12 10.84 3.06
N GLN A 50 12.88 10.40 2.91
CA GLN A 50 12.41 9.13 3.44
C GLN A 50 13.03 7.98 2.64
N PRO A 51 13.65 6.97 3.29
CA PRO A 51 14.05 5.77 2.58
C PRO A 51 12.80 5.03 2.09
N ASN A 52 12.79 4.62 0.82
CA ASN A 52 11.72 3.82 0.23
C ASN A 52 12.31 2.62 -0.51
N THR A 53 11.47 1.61 -0.70
CA THR A 53 11.85 0.40 -1.43
C THR A 53 10.84 0.20 -2.56
N ARG A 54 11.34 0.09 -3.78
CA ARG A 54 10.53 -0.20 -4.96
C ARG A 54 10.38 -1.71 -5.09
N LEU A 55 9.13 -2.16 -5.06
CA LEU A 55 8.76 -3.57 -5.20
C LEU A 55 8.00 -3.78 -6.50
N ARG A 56 8.33 -4.85 -7.22
CA ARG A 56 7.53 -5.34 -8.34
C ARG A 56 6.82 -6.62 -7.95
N ILE A 57 5.51 -6.63 -8.09
CA ILE A 57 4.67 -7.81 -7.83
C ILE A 57 4.81 -8.79 -8.99
N THR A 58 5.09 -10.05 -8.68
CA THR A 58 5.23 -11.13 -9.68
C THR A 58 3.97 -11.97 -9.79
N GLY A 59 3.25 -12.16 -8.68
CA GLY A 59 2.03 -12.96 -8.68
C GLY A 59 1.40 -13.08 -7.30
N ILE A 60 0.19 -13.65 -7.30
CA ILE A 60 -0.61 -13.89 -6.11
C ILE A 60 -0.98 -15.37 -6.13
N SER A 61 -0.81 -16.07 -5.01
CA SER A 61 -1.05 -17.52 -4.88
C SER A 61 -1.73 -17.86 -3.55
N GLY A 62 -2.37 -19.02 -3.45
CA GLY A 62 -2.90 -19.54 -2.18
C GLY A 62 -4.21 -18.91 -1.70
N TYR A 63 -4.98 -18.30 -2.61
CA TYR A 63 -6.26 -17.64 -2.29
C TYR A 63 -7.49 -18.52 -2.55
N GLU A 64 -7.30 -19.74 -3.07
CA GLU A 64 -8.38 -20.57 -3.61
C GLU A 64 -9.22 -21.28 -2.54
N ASP A 65 -8.62 -21.56 -1.38
CA ASP A 65 -9.26 -22.29 -0.28
C ASP A 65 -10.21 -21.40 0.57
N PHE A 66 -10.17 -20.08 0.38
CA PHE A 66 -11.02 -19.14 1.10
C PHE A 66 -12.39 -19.04 0.40
N PRO A 67 -13.53 -18.93 1.11
CA PRO A 67 -14.81 -18.76 0.44
C PRO A 67 -14.84 -17.44 -0.36
N ALA A 68 -15.21 -17.53 -1.63
CA ALA A 68 -15.45 -16.36 -2.47
C ALA A 68 -16.89 -15.90 -2.32
N ASP A 69 -17.08 -14.60 -2.13
CA ASP A 69 -18.40 -13.99 -2.20
C ASP A 69 -18.74 -13.72 -3.68
N PRO A 70 -19.88 -14.21 -4.19
CA PRO A 70 -20.34 -13.85 -5.53
C PRO A 70 -20.80 -12.39 -5.56
N ILE A 71 -20.46 -11.69 -6.65
CA ILE A 71 -20.96 -10.33 -6.86
C ILE A 71 -22.47 -10.43 -7.12
N LEU A 72 -23.29 -10.01 -6.16
CA LEU A 72 -24.73 -9.88 -6.36
C LEU A 72 -24.95 -8.70 -7.32
N GLU A 73 -25.43 -8.97 -8.53
CA GLU A 73 -25.96 -7.91 -9.40
C GLU A 73 -27.07 -7.18 -8.65
N TYR A 74 -26.90 -5.87 -8.45
CA TYR A 74 -27.95 -5.02 -7.94
C TYR A 74 -29.01 -4.90 -9.04
N VAL A 75 -30.12 -5.62 -8.89
CA VAL A 75 -31.32 -5.43 -9.69
C VAL A 75 -32.14 -4.31 -9.03
N PRO A 76 -32.18 -3.08 -9.58
CA PRO A 76 -33.12 -2.08 -9.09
C PRO A 76 -34.55 -2.57 -9.35
N ALA A 77 -35.42 -2.42 -8.34
CA ALA A 77 -36.84 -2.74 -8.42
C ALA A 77 -37.58 -1.89 -9.47
#